data_AF-A0A968LJR6-F1
#
_entry.id   AF-A0A968LJR6-F1
#
_cell.length_a   1.000
_cell.length_b   1.000
_cell.length_c   1.000
_cell.angle_alpha   90.00
_cell.angle_beta   90.00
_cell.angle_gamma   90.00
#
_symmetry.space_group_name_H-M   'P 1'
#
loop_
_entity.id
_entity.type
_entity.pdbx_description
1 polymer ?
#
loop_
_entity_poly.entity_id
_entity_poly.type
_entity_poly.pdbx_seq_one_letter_code
_entity_poly.pdbx_strand_id
1 'polypeptide(L)'
;MRRQYRYLLADDVDEFPAILADFCRLLLEAGIPALLTFNPSGAARLGLGADPESWKPLAGGCTITHCGPVGLGAPWGESVVSYVTDPSFNCPPVAEFSRLQAISRARLLRLVTETVHALVKDGTSPEEIAIIAPGLDAIASYALPQILASSSIAVRLLSDPRPLFGSPQVRALLTLLQLKYQDEDTQLTIDDVTEMLAVLLPDLDLVRAGLLTTVCFVPHRPQLLPYEVHPQWYRLSYRGTQAYKELQEWLAAQARQVNPLLFLDRAIQRFLRPQNLPHADVSQLQTLLETAQSHWQLGYRLGWAEPEILNRFVSLIHQGTVAANPLMGDRPLPKPSPWQVFSSTAAIASPTDFSFGSILVPTYGRKGGVLCSMGHPCSSGHGMAVLGWHPAVPLGNPTAAITPL
;
A
#
# COMPACT_ATOMS: atom_id res chain seq x y z
N MET A 1 17.14 22.69 -6.16
CA MET A 1 17.15 21.55 -5.21
C MET A 1 17.74 21.91 -3.84
N ARG A 2 18.98 22.43 -3.73
CA ARG A 2 19.61 22.84 -2.44
C ARG A 2 18.79 23.80 -1.55
N ARG A 3 17.90 24.61 -2.12
CA ARG A 3 17.01 25.52 -1.36
C ARG A 3 15.85 24.80 -0.65
N GLN A 4 15.46 23.60 -1.09
CA GLN A 4 14.33 22.83 -0.53
C GLN A 4 14.78 21.62 0.27
N TYR A 5 15.85 20.93 -0.14
CA TYR A 5 16.35 19.72 0.53
C TYR A 5 17.76 19.95 1.04
N ARG A 6 17.96 19.75 2.36
CA ARG A 6 19.25 19.92 3.04
C ARG A 6 20.02 18.62 3.23
N TYR A 7 19.30 17.51 3.40
CA TYR A 7 19.84 16.18 3.62
C TYR A 7 18.97 15.17 2.88
N LEU A 8 19.59 14.10 2.38
CA LEU A 8 18.91 12.93 1.85
C LEU A 8 19.07 11.78 2.86
N LEU A 9 17.97 11.19 3.30
CA LEU A 9 17.97 9.98 4.12
C LEU A 9 17.16 8.94 3.35
N ALA A 10 17.78 7.81 3.01
CA ALA A 10 17.08 6.72 2.33
C ALA A 10 17.44 5.39 2.99
N ASP A 11 16.40 4.65 3.37
CA ASP A 11 16.51 3.34 4.01
C ASP A 11 16.17 2.23 3.04
N ASP A 12 16.79 1.06 3.22
CA ASP A 12 16.66 -0.13 2.37
C ASP A 12 16.82 0.16 0.87
N VAL A 13 17.87 0.89 0.48
CA VAL A 13 18.04 1.32 -0.92
C VAL A 13 18.27 0.15 -1.89
N ASP A 14 18.65 -1.02 -1.39
CA ASP A 14 18.72 -2.27 -2.17
C ASP A 14 17.33 -2.77 -2.65
N GLU A 15 16.25 -2.24 -2.08
CA GLU A 15 14.87 -2.54 -2.46
C GLU A 15 14.27 -1.50 -3.44
N PHE A 16 15.05 -0.51 -3.86
CA PHE A 16 14.57 0.60 -4.70
C PHE A 16 14.85 0.38 -6.19
N PRO A 17 14.01 0.93 -7.10
CA PRO A 17 14.23 0.86 -8.54
C PRO A 17 15.40 1.73 -9.00
N ALA A 18 15.95 1.40 -10.17
CA ALA A 18 17.09 2.09 -10.78
C ALA A 18 16.89 3.60 -10.96
N ILE A 19 15.67 4.03 -11.27
CA ILE A 19 15.36 5.46 -11.45
C ILE A 19 15.60 6.28 -10.17
N LEU A 20 15.44 5.67 -8.99
CA LEU A 20 15.74 6.34 -7.72
C LEU A 20 17.25 6.42 -7.47
N ALA A 21 18.04 5.46 -7.96
CA ALA A 21 19.49 5.55 -7.91
C ALA A 21 19.99 6.75 -8.75
N ASP A 22 19.44 6.93 -9.96
CA ASP A 22 19.76 8.08 -10.82
C ASP A 22 19.36 9.41 -10.19
N PHE A 23 18.19 9.46 -9.56
CA PHE A 23 17.75 10.64 -8.82
C PHE A 23 18.67 10.96 -7.63
N CYS A 24 19.06 9.93 -6.86
CA CYS A 24 20.00 10.10 -5.75
C CYS A 24 21.37 10.60 -6.24
N ARG A 25 21.85 10.09 -7.38
CA ARG A 25 23.10 10.57 -8.01
C ARG A 25 23.04 12.07 -8.29
N LEU A 26 21.96 12.56 -8.89
CA LEU A 26 21.76 13.99 -9.15
C LEU A 26 21.78 14.84 -7.87
N LEU A 27 21.21 14.34 -6.77
CA LEU A 27 21.22 15.04 -5.48
C LEU A 27 22.63 15.09 -4.87
N LEU A 28 23.37 13.98 -4.96
CA LEU A 28 24.76 13.89 -4.50
C LEU A 28 25.68 14.80 -5.31
N GLU A 29 25.54 14.84 -6.65
CA GLU A 29 26.28 15.74 -7.55
C GLU A 29 25.94 17.21 -7.29
N ALA A 30 24.68 17.50 -6.93
CA ALA A 30 24.28 18.80 -6.43
C ALA A 30 24.84 19.10 -5.02
N GLY A 31 25.66 18.23 -4.45
CA GLY A 31 26.32 18.34 -3.16
C GLY A 31 25.34 18.44 -1.99
N ILE A 32 24.26 17.66 -2.04
CA ILE A 32 23.38 17.42 -0.89
C ILE A 32 23.95 16.22 -0.13
N PRO A 33 24.27 16.36 1.16
CA PRO A 33 24.73 15.23 1.96
C PRO A 33 23.64 14.17 2.08
N ALA A 34 24.04 12.90 1.99
CA ALA A 34 23.14 11.77 2.09
C ALA A 34 23.59 10.76 3.15
N LEU A 35 22.62 10.10 3.78
CA LEU A 35 22.78 8.86 4.53
C LEU A 35 21.91 7.80 3.85
N LEU A 36 22.55 6.75 3.38
CA LEU A 36 21.90 5.63 2.69
C LEU A 36 22.19 4.36 3.47
N THR A 37 21.15 3.57 3.74
CA THR A 37 21.26 2.25 4.36
C THR A 37 20.79 1.19 3.36
N PHE A 38 21.49 0.05 3.36
CA PHE A 38 21.17 -1.09 2.51
C PHE A 38 21.51 -2.39 3.23
N ASN A 39 20.83 -3.47 2.84
CA ASN A 39 21.16 -4.82 3.25
C ASN A 39 22.01 -5.51 2.16
N PRO A 40 23.26 -5.92 2.44
CA PRO A 40 24.10 -6.62 1.46
C PRO A 40 23.49 -7.92 0.92
N SER A 41 22.64 -8.56 1.73
CA SER A 41 21.94 -9.81 1.39
C SER A 41 20.45 -9.57 1.11
N GLY A 42 20.04 -8.32 0.90
CA GLY A 42 18.63 -7.96 0.67
C GLY A 42 18.19 -8.22 -0.77
N ALA A 43 17.50 -7.26 -1.36
CA ALA A 43 16.87 -7.37 -2.69
C ALA A 43 15.67 -8.34 -2.75
N ALA A 44 14.88 -8.39 -1.68
CA ALA A 44 13.64 -9.15 -1.62
C ALA A 44 12.62 -8.74 -2.72
N ARG A 45 12.75 -7.52 -3.26
CA ARG A 45 11.88 -6.94 -4.29
C ARG A 45 12.48 -6.94 -5.70
N LEU A 46 13.49 -7.75 -6.00
CA LEU A 46 14.02 -7.89 -7.37
C LEU A 46 12.91 -8.14 -8.41
N GLY A 47 11.96 -9.03 -8.09
CA GLY A 47 10.80 -9.31 -8.96
C GLY A 47 9.75 -8.19 -9.01
N LEU A 48 9.88 -7.16 -8.17
CA LEU A 48 8.97 -6.03 -8.03
C LEU A 48 9.60 -4.69 -8.45
N GLY A 49 10.72 -4.75 -9.17
CA GLY A 49 11.39 -3.59 -9.76
C GLY A 49 12.53 -3.00 -8.94
N ALA A 50 12.94 -3.62 -7.83
CA ALA A 50 14.19 -3.26 -7.17
C ALA A 50 15.39 -3.56 -8.08
N ASP A 51 16.41 -2.71 -8.03
CA ASP A 51 17.65 -2.86 -8.79
C ASP A 51 18.85 -2.50 -7.91
N PRO A 52 19.29 -3.39 -7.00
CA PRO A 52 20.42 -3.12 -6.10
C PRO A 52 21.74 -2.87 -6.86
N GLU A 53 21.91 -3.43 -8.06
CA GLU A 53 23.12 -3.23 -8.87
C GLU A 53 23.26 -1.77 -9.31
N SER A 54 22.15 -1.12 -9.66
CA SER A 54 22.14 0.30 -10.04
C SER A 54 22.59 1.24 -8.92
N TRP A 55 22.47 0.82 -7.65
CA TRP A 55 22.86 1.59 -6.48
C TRP A 55 24.33 1.43 -6.10
N LYS A 56 24.97 0.28 -6.40
CA LYS A 56 26.38 0.01 -6.06
C LYS A 56 27.36 1.11 -6.49
N PRO A 57 27.26 1.73 -7.69
CA PRO A 57 28.17 2.79 -8.10
C PRO A 57 28.17 4.01 -7.17
N LEU A 58 27.06 4.29 -6.46
CA LEU A 58 26.97 5.42 -5.55
C LEU A 58 27.90 5.27 -4.33
N ALA A 59 28.22 4.03 -3.94
CA ALA A 59 29.13 3.76 -2.85
C ALA A 59 30.55 4.31 -3.10
N GLY A 60 30.98 4.43 -4.37
CA GLY A 60 32.28 4.98 -4.73
C GLY A 60 32.50 6.44 -4.29
N GLY A 61 31.41 7.19 -4.05
CA GLY A 61 31.46 8.56 -3.53
C GLY A 61 31.30 8.66 -2.01
N CYS A 62 31.18 7.56 -1.28
CA CYS A 62 30.73 7.53 0.12
C CYS A 62 31.69 6.75 1.04
N THR A 63 31.75 7.09 2.34
CA THR A 63 32.57 6.36 3.35
C THR A 63 31.85 5.16 3.92
N ILE A 64 32.34 3.97 3.66
CA ILE A 64 31.59 2.79 4.10
C ILE A 64 31.75 2.52 5.60
N THR A 65 30.65 2.50 6.37
CA THR A 65 30.66 2.05 7.80
C THR A 65 30.04 0.66 7.90
N HIS A 66 30.13 -0.07 9.01
CA HIS A 66 29.43 -1.37 9.07
C HIS A 66 28.62 -1.48 10.35
N CYS A 67 27.34 -1.81 10.22
CA CYS A 67 26.51 -2.20 11.35
C CYS A 67 26.56 -3.73 11.47
N GLY A 68 26.95 -4.23 12.64
CA GLY A 68 26.80 -5.66 12.96
C GLY A 68 25.33 -6.04 13.10
N PRO A 69 24.99 -7.34 13.06
CA PRO A 69 23.62 -7.79 13.26
C PRO A 69 23.15 -7.40 14.67
N VAL A 70 21.97 -6.80 14.76
CA VAL A 70 21.33 -6.41 16.02
C VAL A 70 19.99 -7.15 16.14
N GLY A 71 19.65 -7.59 17.35
CA GLY A 71 18.36 -8.25 17.63
C GLY A 71 18.36 -9.74 17.33
N LEU A 72 17.15 -10.29 17.08
CA LEU A 72 16.91 -11.73 17.03
C LEU A 72 17.70 -12.45 15.94
N GLY A 73 18.09 -11.77 14.86
CA GLY A 73 18.81 -12.37 13.73
C GLY A 73 20.32 -12.55 13.97
N ALA A 74 20.90 -11.97 15.01
CA ALA A 74 22.34 -12.12 15.29
C ALA A 74 22.81 -13.58 15.47
N PRO A 75 22.11 -14.46 16.21
CA PRO A 75 22.55 -15.85 16.40
C PRO A 75 22.38 -16.77 15.17
N TRP A 76 21.48 -16.47 14.24
CA TRP A 76 21.10 -17.42 13.17
C TRP A 76 21.03 -16.82 11.76
N GLY A 77 21.12 -15.50 11.60
CA GLY A 77 20.88 -14.80 10.33
C GLY A 77 21.78 -15.28 9.21
N GLU A 78 23.10 -15.35 9.44
CA GLU A 78 24.06 -15.82 8.44
C GLU A 78 23.82 -17.27 8.02
N SER A 79 23.48 -18.15 8.98
CA SER A 79 23.15 -19.55 8.71
C SER A 79 21.90 -19.68 7.84
N VAL A 80 20.86 -18.88 8.12
CA VAL A 80 19.62 -18.87 7.33
C VAL A 80 19.88 -18.32 5.93
N VAL A 81 20.62 -17.22 5.79
CA VAL A 81 20.98 -16.66 4.48
C VAL A 81 21.76 -17.70 3.66
N SER A 82 22.79 -18.31 4.25
CA SER A 82 23.61 -19.33 3.60
C SER A 82 22.78 -20.52 3.11
N TYR A 83 21.83 -20.99 3.93
CA TYR A 83 20.90 -22.07 3.58
C TYR A 83 19.99 -21.73 2.40
N VAL A 84 19.53 -20.48 2.31
CA VAL A 84 18.66 -20.03 1.22
C VAL A 84 19.47 -19.80 -0.07
N THR A 85 20.70 -19.30 0.02
CA THR A 85 21.52 -18.95 -1.14
C THR A 85 22.33 -20.10 -1.71
N ASP A 86 22.70 -21.10 -0.90
CA ASP A 86 23.51 -22.25 -1.30
C ASP A 86 22.75 -23.56 -1.08
N PRO A 87 22.29 -24.24 -2.16
CA PRO A 87 21.59 -25.52 -2.06
C PRO A 87 22.39 -26.64 -1.42
N SER A 88 23.71 -26.52 -1.35
CA SER A 88 24.60 -27.51 -0.73
C SER A 88 24.85 -27.25 0.76
N PHE A 89 24.44 -26.09 1.27
CA PHE A 89 24.64 -25.71 2.65
C PHE A 89 23.74 -26.52 3.58
N ASN A 90 24.37 -27.29 4.48
CA ASN A 90 23.65 -27.98 5.54
C ASN A 90 23.50 -27.06 6.74
N CYS A 91 22.32 -26.47 6.92
CA CYS A 91 22.06 -25.59 8.06
C CYS A 91 22.02 -26.39 9.37
N PRO A 92 22.88 -26.09 10.36
CA PRO A 92 22.75 -26.69 11.67
C PRO A 92 21.39 -26.32 12.29
N PRO A 93 20.82 -27.18 13.15
CA PRO A 93 19.57 -26.87 13.83
C PRO A 93 19.74 -25.63 14.71
N VAL A 94 18.88 -24.64 14.49
CA VAL A 94 18.79 -23.42 15.31
C VAL A 94 17.87 -23.71 16.49
N ALA A 95 18.34 -23.55 17.72
CA ALA A 95 17.63 -23.98 18.93
C ALA A 95 16.28 -23.26 19.11
N GLU A 96 16.19 -22.03 18.64
CA GLU A 96 15.02 -21.17 18.69
C GLU A 96 13.95 -21.56 17.65
N PHE A 97 14.28 -22.44 16.69
CA PHE A 97 13.40 -22.77 15.58
C PHE A 97 12.65 -24.08 15.86
N SER A 98 11.32 -23.99 15.90
CA SER A 98 10.45 -25.17 15.99
C SER A 98 9.85 -25.48 14.63
N ARG A 99 10.04 -26.72 14.15
CA ARG A 99 9.47 -27.18 12.88
C ARG A 99 8.09 -27.78 13.11
N LEU A 100 7.07 -27.15 12.55
CA LEU A 100 5.72 -27.69 12.46
C LEU A 100 5.52 -28.40 11.12
N GLN A 101 5.07 -29.66 11.13
CA GLN A 101 4.76 -30.42 9.92
C GLN A 101 3.36 -31.03 10.03
N ALA A 102 2.64 -31.07 8.91
CA ALA A 102 1.33 -31.68 8.82
C ALA A 102 1.12 -32.34 7.45
N ILE A 103 0.30 -33.39 7.44
CA ILE A 103 -0.05 -34.15 6.22
C ILE A 103 -0.99 -33.40 5.27
N SER A 104 -1.61 -32.31 5.72
CA SER A 104 -2.52 -31.50 4.91
C SER A 104 -2.46 -30.03 5.29
N ARG A 105 -2.80 -29.16 4.33
CA ARG A 105 -2.87 -27.70 4.54
C ARG A 105 -3.85 -27.33 5.66
N ALA A 106 -5.03 -27.95 5.69
CA ALA A 106 -6.03 -27.71 6.72
C ALA A 106 -5.51 -28.07 8.13
N ARG A 107 -4.77 -29.18 8.26
CA ARG A 107 -4.14 -29.55 9.55
C ARG A 107 -3.01 -28.60 9.91
N LEU A 108 -2.22 -28.13 8.95
CA LEU A 108 -1.17 -27.14 9.18
C LEU A 108 -1.75 -25.84 9.72
N LEU A 109 -2.82 -25.30 9.11
CA LEU A 109 -3.46 -24.08 9.58
C LEU A 109 -3.98 -24.24 11.02
N ARG A 110 -4.61 -25.37 11.35
CA ARG A 110 -5.04 -25.66 12.73
C ARG A 110 -3.85 -25.73 13.69
N LEU A 111 -2.78 -26.41 13.30
CA LEU A 111 -1.58 -26.54 14.13
C LEU A 111 -0.96 -25.17 14.43
N VAL A 112 -0.87 -24.29 13.43
CA VAL A 112 -0.41 -22.91 13.62
C VAL A 112 -1.30 -22.17 14.63
N THR A 113 -2.63 -22.25 14.48
CA THR A 113 -3.54 -21.58 15.43
C THR A 113 -3.51 -22.17 16.84
N GLU A 114 -3.32 -23.49 16.96
CA GLU A 114 -3.11 -24.17 18.24
C GLU A 114 -1.83 -23.67 18.92
N THR A 115 -0.73 -23.52 18.16
CA THR A 115 0.53 -22.95 18.65
C THR A 115 0.37 -21.51 19.11
N VAL A 116 -0.28 -20.65 18.32
CA VAL A 116 -0.54 -19.25 18.71
C VAL A 116 -1.37 -19.19 19.99
N HIS A 117 -2.41 -20.03 20.12
CA HIS A 117 -3.23 -20.07 21.32
C HIS A 117 -2.43 -20.50 22.56
N ALA A 118 -1.55 -21.49 22.42
CA ALA A 118 -0.66 -21.92 23.50
C ALA A 118 0.28 -20.79 23.95
N LEU A 119 0.92 -20.09 23.00
CA LEU A 119 1.83 -18.97 23.29
C LEU A 119 1.14 -17.82 24.03
N VAL A 120 -0.08 -17.46 23.62
CA VAL A 120 -0.87 -16.43 24.29
C VAL A 120 -1.30 -16.88 25.68
N LYS A 121 -1.68 -18.15 25.84
CA LYS A 121 -2.02 -18.73 27.14
C LYS A 121 -0.82 -18.74 28.10
N ASP A 122 0.38 -18.92 27.57
CA ASP A 122 1.64 -18.91 28.33
C ASP A 122 2.13 -17.48 28.64
N GLY A 123 1.40 -16.45 28.20
CA GLY A 123 1.62 -15.05 28.59
C GLY A 123 2.22 -14.15 27.52
N THR A 124 2.44 -14.65 26.30
CA THR A 124 2.92 -13.83 25.17
C THR A 124 1.82 -12.87 24.71
N SER A 125 2.14 -11.59 24.53
CA SER A 125 1.13 -10.64 24.01
C SER A 125 0.80 -10.98 22.54
N PRO A 126 -0.48 -10.98 22.12
CA PRO A 126 -0.83 -11.25 20.72
C PRO A 126 -0.12 -10.35 19.70
N GLU A 127 0.25 -9.12 20.09
CA GLU A 127 0.96 -8.16 19.24
C GLU A 127 2.45 -8.49 19.01
N GLU A 128 3.01 -9.40 19.82
CA GLU A 128 4.37 -9.93 19.66
C GLU A 128 4.41 -11.15 18.73
N ILE A 129 3.25 -11.60 18.22
CA ILE A 129 3.13 -12.76 17.36
C ILE A 129 2.83 -12.32 15.92
N ALA A 130 3.74 -12.63 15.00
CA ALA A 130 3.56 -12.43 13.57
C ALA A 130 3.49 -13.78 12.83
N ILE A 131 2.55 -13.90 11.90
CA ILE A 131 2.47 -15.03 10.96
C ILE A 131 2.91 -14.53 9.59
N ILE A 132 4.05 -15.02 9.10
CA ILE A 132 4.61 -14.66 7.80
C ILE A 132 4.45 -15.86 6.86
N ALA A 133 3.86 -15.63 5.69
CA ALA A 133 3.65 -16.66 4.67
C ALA A 133 4.02 -16.14 3.28
N PRO A 134 4.64 -16.97 2.42
CA PRO A 134 4.88 -16.63 1.02
C PRO A 134 3.55 -16.61 0.25
N GLY A 135 2.90 -15.44 0.23
CA GLY A 135 1.55 -15.27 -0.29
C GLY A 135 0.52 -15.98 0.59
N LEU A 136 -0.20 -15.22 1.43
CA LEU A 136 -1.34 -15.75 2.14
C LEU A 136 -2.46 -15.97 1.12
N ASP A 137 -2.72 -17.21 0.69
CA ASP A 137 -3.80 -17.46 -0.25
C ASP A 137 -5.16 -17.06 0.34
N ALA A 138 -6.19 -16.94 -0.52
CA ALA A 138 -7.52 -16.52 -0.09
C ALA A 138 -8.10 -17.42 1.03
N ILE A 139 -7.74 -18.70 1.03
CA ILE A 139 -8.18 -19.67 2.04
C ILE A 139 -7.53 -19.40 3.40
N ALA A 140 -6.20 -19.24 3.46
CA ALA A 140 -5.48 -18.98 4.70
C ALA A 140 -5.81 -17.57 5.25
N SER A 141 -6.00 -16.60 4.36
CA SER A 141 -6.40 -15.22 4.70
C SER A 141 -7.75 -15.14 5.40
N TYR A 142 -8.63 -16.11 5.15
CA TYR A 142 -9.92 -16.22 5.83
C TYR A 142 -9.86 -17.15 7.05
N ALA A 143 -9.27 -18.33 6.89
CA ALA A 143 -9.28 -19.37 7.90
C ALA A 143 -8.51 -18.98 9.17
N LEU A 144 -7.34 -18.32 9.04
CA LEU A 144 -6.55 -17.94 10.22
C LEU A 144 -7.28 -16.91 11.10
N PRO A 145 -7.78 -15.76 10.56
CA PRO A 145 -8.60 -14.85 11.36
C PRO A 145 -9.84 -15.50 11.95
N GLN A 146 -10.55 -16.33 11.18
CA GLN A 146 -11.78 -16.97 11.65
C GLN A 146 -11.52 -17.91 12.84
N ILE A 147 -10.49 -18.76 12.75
CA ILE A 147 -10.16 -19.72 13.81
C ILE A 147 -9.63 -18.99 15.04
N LEU A 148 -8.74 -18.00 14.88
CA LEU A 148 -8.18 -17.26 16.02
C LEU A 148 -9.20 -16.35 16.70
N ALA A 149 -10.12 -15.75 15.94
CA ALA A 149 -11.23 -14.97 16.49
C ALA A 149 -12.15 -15.82 17.38
N SER A 150 -12.34 -17.11 17.05
CA SER A 150 -13.10 -18.03 17.91
C SER A 150 -12.46 -18.25 19.29
N SER A 151 -11.15 -18.02 19.39
CA SER A 151 -10.36 -18.03 20.64
C SER A 151 -10.14 -16.64 21.23
N SER A 152 -10.93 -15.63 20.80
CA SER A 152 -10.80 -14.22 21.23
C SER A 152 -9.45 -13.57 20.93
N ILE A 153 -8.71 -14.09 19.93
CA ILE A 153 -7.46 -13.49 19.45
C ILE A 153 -7.76 -12.75 18.14
N ALA A 154 -7.67 -11.42 18.18
CA ALA A 154 -7.87 -10.60 16.99
C ALA A 154 -6.68 -10.72 16.04
N VAL A 155 -6.94 -10.88 14.75
CA VAL A 155 -5.90 -10.96 13.71
C VAL A 155 -5.97 -9.72 12.84
N ARG A 156 -4.84 -9.03 12.69
CA ARG A 156 -4.68 -7.92 11.74
C ARG A 156 -3.90 -8.41 10.52
N LEU A 157 -4.54 -8.38 9.35
CA LEU A 157 -3.85 -8.61 8.08
C LEU A 157 -3.14 -7.31 7.68
N LEU A 158 -1.81 -7.35 7.55
CA LEU A 158 -1.00 -6.20 7.12
C LEU A 158 -1.02 -5.96 5.61
N SER A 159 -1.45 -6.97 4.84
CA SER A 159 -1.66 -6.86 3.40
C SER A 159 -2.83 -7.75 3.03
N ASP A 160 -3.87 -7.19 2.40
CA ASP A 160 -4.86 -8.01 1.71
C ASP A 160 -4.23 -8.42 0.37
N PRO A 161 -3.99 -9.72 0.14
CA PRO A 161 -3.33 -10.21 -1.06
C PRO A 161 -4.18 -10.03 -2.33
N ARG A 162 -5.44 -9.58 -2.20
CA ARG A 162 -6.31 -9.35 -3.34
C ARG A 162 -5.93 -8.03 -4.03
N PRO A 163 -5.59 -8.06 -5.33
CA PRO A 163 -5.50 -6.84 -6.13
C PRO A 163 -6.80 -6.03 -5.98
N LEU A 164 -6.73 -4.71 -6.07
CA LEU A 164 -7.91 -3.84 -6.00
C LEU A 164 -8.99 -4.29 -7.01
N PHE A 165 -8.57 -4.68 -8.22
CA PHE A 165 -9.47 -5.21 -9.25
C PHE A 165 -10.17 -6.51 -8.86
N GLY A 166 -9.66 -7.26 -7.87
CA GLY A 166 -10.31 -8.45 -7.33
C GLY A 166 -11.59 -8.14 -6.55
N SER A 167 -11.77 -6.92 -6.03
CA SER A 167 -12.98 -6.51 -5.32
C SER A 167 -14.13 -6.19 -6.30
N PRO A 168 -15.32 -6.80 -6.13
CA PRO A 168 -16.49 -6.50 -6.97
C PRO A 168 -16.96 -5.04 -6.77
N GLN A 169 -16.82 -4.49 -5.56
CA GLN A 169 -17.15 -3.09 -5.28
C GLN A 169 -16.22 -2.14 -6.05
N VAL A 170 -14.92 -2.44 -6.10
CA VAL A 170 -13.95 -1.66 -6.88
C VAL A 170 -14.27 -1.72 -8.37
N ARG A 171 -14.49 -2.93 -8.94
CA ARG A 171 -14.87 -3.07 -10.36
C ARG A 171 -16.14 -2.29 -10.69
N ALA A 172 -17.17 -2.40 -9.87
CA ALA A 172 -18.42 -1.66 -10.05
C ALA A 172 -18.20 -0.14 -10.05
N LEU A 173 -17.36 0.38 -9.15
CA LEU A 173 -17.03 1.81 -9.11
C LEU A 173 -16.24 2.27 -10.35
N LEU A 174 -15.30 1.45 -10.84
CA LEU A 174 -14.57 1.74 -12.08
C LEU A 174 -15.49 1.74 -13.30
N THR A 175 -16.44 0.81 -13.39
CA THR A 175 -17.48 0.81 -14.43
C THR A 175 -18.34 2.07 -14.34
N LEU A 176 -18.79 2.44 -13.14
CA LEU A 176 -19.60 3.64 -12.94
C LEU A 176 -18.83 4.93 -13.30
N LEU A 177 -17.54 4.97 -13.00
CA LEU A 177 -16.65 6.08 -13.34
C LEU A 177 -16.51 6.24 -14.87
N GLN A 178 -16.27 5.13 -15.57
CA GLN A 178 -16.20 5.09 -17.04
C GLN A 178 -17.54 5.43 -17.71
N LEU A 179 -18.68 5.03 -17.12
CA LEU A 179 -20.00 5.45 -17.60
C LEU A 179 -20.20 6.97 -17.52
N LYS A 180 -19.62 7.63 -16.51
CA LYS A 180 -19.75 9.09 -16.32
C LYS A 180 -18.77 9.88 -17.18
N TYR A 181 -17.50 9.48 -17.19
CA TYR A 181 -16.41 10.17 -17.86
C TYR A 181 -16.01 9.39 -19.12
N GLN A 182 -16.94 9.38 -20.08
CA GLN A 182 -16.75 8.70 -21.35
C GLN A 182 -15.65 9.39 -22.16
N ASP A 183 -14.68 8.61 -22.61
CA ASP A 183 -13.63 9.00 -23.55
C ASP A 183 -13.66 8.09 -24.79
N GLU A 184 -12.96 8.45 -25.86
CA GLU A 184 -12.92 7.66 -27.11
C GLU A 184 -12.43 6.22 -26.87
N ASP A 185 -11.56 6.01 -25.86
CA ASP A 185 -11.01 4.71 -25.50
C ASP A 185 -11.86 3.91 -24.50
N THR A 186 -13.01 4.43 -24.04
CA THR A 186 -13.84 3.76 -23.04
C THR A 186 -14.49 2.50 -23.63
N GLN A 187 -14.06 1.32 -23.16
CA GLN A 187 -14.63 0.03 -23.56
C GLN A 187 -15.32 -0.63 -22.36
N LEU A 188 -16.63 -0.44 -22.27
CA LEU A 188 -17.47 -1.13 -21.28
C LEU A 188 -18.24 -2.27 -21.93
N THR A 189 -18.09 -3.47 -21.37
CA THR A 189 -18.83 -4.65 -21.82
C THR A 189 -20.19 -4.74 -21.13
N ILE A 190 -21.07 -5.59 -21.67
CA ILE A 190 -22.36 -5.91 -21.04
C ILE A 190 -22.12 -6.52 -19.64
N ASP A 191 -21.09 -7.34 -19.49
CA ASP A 191 -20.77 -8.02 -18.23
C ASP A 191 -20.33 -7.02 -17.16
N ASP A 192 -19.49 -6.03 -17.51
CA ASP A 192 -19.04 -4.98 -16.58
C ASP A 192 -20.22 -4.20 -15.99
N VAL A 193 -21.17 -3.80 -16.84
CA VAL A 193 -22.36 -3.06 -16.43
C VAL A 193 -23.31 -3.96 -15.65
N THR A 194 -23.40 -5.25 -16.01
CA THR A 194 -24.26 -6.23 -15.32
C THR A 194 -23.78 -6.45 -13.89
N GLU A 195 -22.48 -6.68 -13.71
CA GLU A 195 -21.86 -6.79 -12.39
C GLU A 195 -22.05 -5.49 -11.60
N MET A 196 -21.78 -4.33 -12.21
CA MET A 196 -21.95 -3.03 -11.56
C MET A 196 -23.38 -2.85 -11.03
N LEU A 197 -24.40 -3.12 -11.84
CA LEU A 197 -25.79 -2.97 -11.41
C LEU A 197 -26.12 -3.92 -10.26
N ALA A 198 -25.67 -5.18 -10.32
CA ALA A 198 -25.93 -6.16 -9.26
C ALA A 198 -25.20 -5.83 -7.94
N VAL A 199 -24.00 -5.25 -8.02
CA VAL A 199 -23.20 -4.87 -6.84
C VAL A 199 -23.72 -3.58 -6.20
N LEU A 200 -24.06 -2.57 -7.00
CA LEU A 200 -24.48 -1.27 -6.49
C LEU A 200 -25.97 -1.23 -6.10
N LEU A 201 -26.80 -2.13 -6.63
CA LEU A 201 -28.25 -2.16 -6.40
C LEU A 201 -28.65 -3.50 -5.75
N PRO A 202 -28.72 -3.59 -4.42
CA PRO A 202 -29.03 -4.84 -3.71
C PRO A 202 -30.39 -5.46 -4.07
N ASP A 203 -31.33 -4.65 -4.56
CA ASP A 203 -32.66 -5.10 -5.02
C ASP A 203 -32.65 -5.73 -6.42
N LEU A 204 -31.48 -5.81 -7.07
CA LEU A 204 -31.29 -6.33 -8.42
C LEU A 204 -30.25 -7.47 -8.42
N ASP A 205 -30.72 -8.71 -8.56
CA ASP A 205 -29.83 -9.85 -8.73
C ASP A 205 -29.14 -9.85 -10.12
N LEU A 206 -28.08 -10.66 -10.26
CA LEU A 206 -27.26 -10.73 -11.47
C LEU A 206 -28.08 -11.09 -12.73
N VAL A 207 -29.11 -11.93 -12.59
CA VAL A 207 -29.95 -12.35 -13.73
C VAL A 207 -30.80 -11.17 -14.21
N ARG A 208 -31.45 -10.46 -13.30
CA ARG A 208 -32.26 -9.28 -13.62
C ARG A 208 -31.40 -8.12 -14.10
N ALA A 209 -30.20 -7.95 -13.53
CA ALA A 209 -29.21 -7.00 -14.02
C ALA A 209 -28.83 -7.31 -15.47
N GLY A 210 -28.60 -8.58 -15.81
CA GLY A 210 -28.29 -9.02 -17.18
C GLY A 210 -29.43 -8.76 -18.17
N LEU A 211 -30.68 -9.00 -17.76
CA LEU A 211 -31.85 -8.66 -18.59
C LEU A 211 -31.93 -7.15 -18.86
N LEU A 212 -31.62 -6.33 -17.86
CA LEU A 212 -31.59 -4.88 -18.02
C LEU A 212 -30.45 -4.44 -18.94
N THR A 213 -29.22 -4.90 -18.73
CA THR A 213 -28.08 -4.46 -19.53
C THR A 213 -28.17 -4.89 -20.98
N THR A 214 -28.64 -6.11 -21.27
CA THR A 214 -28.77 -6.60 -22.65
C THR A 214 -29.65 -5.72 -23.55
N VAL A 215 -30.64 -5.01 -22.97
CA VAL A 215 -31.56 -4.16 -23.73
C VAL A 215 -31.38 -2.67 -23.44
N CYS A 216 -31.12 -2.31 -22.18
CA CYS A 216 -31.04 -0.92 -21.71
C CYS A 216 -29.61 -0.38 -21.62
N PHE A 217 -28.58 -1.11 -22.06
CA PHE A 217 -27.22 -0.58 -22.18
C PHE A 217 -26.81 -0.48 -23.65
N VAL A 218 -26.22 0.66 -24.03
CA VAL A 218 -25.71 0.91 -25.38
C VAL A 218 -24.17 0.88 -25.35
N PRO A 219 -23.50 -0.18 -25.85
CA PRO A 219 -22.05 -0.30 -25.71
C PRO A 219 -21.26 0.72 -26.53
N HIS A 220 -21.72 1.07 -27.74
CA HIS A 220 -21.00 1.99 -28.65
C HIS A 220 -20.99 3.44 -28.15
N ARG A 221 -21.91 3.76 -27.25
CA ARG A 221 -21.98 5.04 -26.56
C ARG A 221 -22.45 4.73 -25.14
N PRO A 222 -21.53 4.43 -24.20
CA PRO A 222 -21.84 3.81 -22.92
C PRO A 222 -22.93 4.57 -22.17
N GLN A 223 -24.18 4.14 -22.31
CA GLN A 223 -25.32 4.85 -21.75
C GLN A 223 -26.36 3.85 -21.27
N LEU A 224 -26.95 4.18 -20.12
CA LEU A 224 -28.09 3.48 -19.55
C LEU A 224 -29.39 4.13 -20.04
N LEU A 225 -30.19 3.37 -20.77
CA LEU A 225 -31.52 3.73 -21.24
C LEU A 225 -32.58 3.45 -20.16
N PRO A 226 -33.75 4.11 -20.17
CA PRO A 226 -34.82 3.80 -19.22
C PRO A 226 -35.22 2.32 -19.25
N TYR A 227 -35.65 1.77 -18.11
CA TYR A 227 -36.02 0.35 -18.01
C TYR A 227 -37.23 -0.01 -18.87
N GLU A 228 -38.06 0.98 -19.24
CA GLU A 228 -39.25 0.83 -20.08
C GLU A 228 -38.92 0.39 -21.50
N VAL A 229 -37.68 0.58 -21.94
CA VAL A 229 -37.20 0.07 -23.24
C VAL A 229 -37.21 -1.46 -23.28
N HIS A 230 -37.08 -2.13 -22.13
CA HIS A 230 -37.11 -3.58 -22.05
C HIS A 230 -38.55 -4.12 -22.24
N PRO A 231 -38.85 -4.89 -23.32
CA PRO A 231 -40.22 -5.31 -23.64
C PRO A 231 -40.89 -6.15 -22.54
N GLN A 232 -40.09 -6.84 -21.73
CA GLN A 232 -40.55 -7.70 -20.64
C GLN A 232 -40.19 -7.12 -19.28
N TRP A 233 -40.22 -5.79 -19.13
CA TRP A 233 -39.83 -5.11 -17.88
C TRP A 233 -40.63 -5.60 -16.66
N TYR A 234 -41.81 -6.20 -16.85
CA TYR A 234 -42.59 -6.87 -15.79
C TYR A 234 -41.86 -8.05 -15.13
N ARG A 235 -40.79 -8.58 -15.73
CA ARG A 235 -39.91 -9.61 -15.14
C ARG A 235 -38.92 -9.02 -14.13
N LEU A 236 -38.73 -7.70 -14.17
CA LEU A 236 -37.93 -6.96 -13.20
C LEU A 236 -38.82 -6.67 -11.98
N SER A 237 -38.27 -6.85 -10.78
CA SER A 237 -39.02 -6.54 -9.56
C SER A 237 -39.34 -5.03 -9.50
N TYR A 238 -40.45 -4.65 -8.87
CA TYR A 238 -40.76 -3.22 -8.67
C TYR A 238 -39.62 -2.50 -7.95
N ARG A 239 -39.05 -3.10 -6.91
CA ARG A 239 -37.90 -2.54 -6.20
C ARG A 239 -36.66 -2.38 -7.09
N GLY A 240 -36.36 -3.38 -7.92
CA GLY A 240 -35.22 -3.33 -8.84
C GLY A 240 -35.37 -2.25 -9.91
N THR A 241 -36.57 -2.07 -10.47
CA THR A 241 -36.84 -0.99 -11.45
C THR A 241 -36.72 0.40 -10.82
N GLN A 242 -37.21 0.59 -9.58
CA GLN A 242 -37.02 1.85 -8.85
C GLN A 242 -35.55 2.11 -8.54
N ALA A 243 -34.81 1.11 -8.05
CA ALA A 243 -33.38 1.25 -7.75
C ALA A 243 -32.56 1.61 -9.01
N TYR A 244 -32.88 0.99 -10.16
CA TYR A 244 -32.26 1.32 -11.44
C TYR A 244 -32.55 2.77 -11.86
N LYS A 245 -33.82 3.19 -11.77
CA LYS A 245 -34.23 4.56 -12.07
C LYS A 245 -33.53 5.58 -11.17
N GLU A 246 -33.45 5.32 -9.86
CA GLU A 246 -32.72 6.18 -8.92
C GLU A 246 -31.24 6.32 -9.28
N LEU A 247 -30.60 5.24 -9.75
CA LEU A 247 -29.21 5.29 -10.21
C LEU A 247 -29.06 6.17 -11.46
N GLN A 248 -29.97 6.05 -12.43
CA GLN A 248 -29.97 6.90 -13.63
C GLN A 248 -30.17 8.38 -13.28
N GLU A 249 -31.14 8.67 -12.41
CA GLU A 249 -31.40 10.03 -11.92
C GLU A 249 -30.20 10.60 -11.15
N TRP A 250 -29.57 9.78 -10.31
CA TRP A 250 -28.37 10.18 -9.57
C TRP A 250 -27.19 10.50 -10.50
N LEU A 251 -26.97 9.70 -11.55
CA LEU A 251 -25.93 9.92 -12.55
C LEU A 251 -26.18 11.22 -13.36
N ALA A 252 -27.44 11.47 -13.72
CA ALA A 252 -27.86 12.67 -14.44
C ALA A 252 -27.74 13.94 -13.57
N ALA A 253 -27.96 13.83 -12.26
CA ALA A 253 -27.85 14.93 -11.32
C ALA A 253 -26.40 15.38 -11.05
N GLN A 254 -25.39 14.54 -11.34
CA GLN A 254 -23.99 14.94 -11.18
C GLN A 254 -23.60 15.96 -12.26
N ALA A 255 -22.99 17.08 -11.86
CA ALA A 255 -22.52 18.09 -12.80
C ALA A 255 -21.57 17.50 -13.86
N ARG A 256 -21.50 18.14 -15.03
CA ARG A 256 -20.67 17.65 -16.15
C ARG A 256 -19.17 17.68 -15.85
N GLN A 257 -18.72 18.60 -15.00
CA GLN A 257 -17.31 18.82 -14.65
C GLN A 257 -17.01 18.47 -13.17
N VAL A 258 -17.71 17.49 -12.59
CA VAL A 258 -17.35 17.02 -11.24
C VAL A 258 -15.94 16.44 -11.29
N ASN A 259 -15.16 16.62 -10.23
CA ASN A 259 -13.87 15.96 -10.10
C ASN A 259 -14.07 14.43 -9.98
N PRO A 260 -13.34 13.59 -10.74
CA PRO A 260 -13.47 12.12 -10.67
C PRO A 260 -13.35 11.53 -9.26
N LEU A 261 -12.44 12.05 -8.43
CA LEU A 261 -12.27 11.60 -7.04
C LEU A 261 -13.49 11.91 -6.17
N LEU A 262 -14.06 13.12 -6.33
CA LEU A 262 -15.28 13.50 -5.62
C LEU A 262 -16.48 12.68 -6.10
N PHE A 263 -16.54 12.34 -7.39
CA PHE A 263 -17.55 11.44 -7.93
C PHE A 263 -17.45 10.04 -7.32
N LEU A 264 -16.25 9.48 -7.22
CA LEU A 264 -16.01 8.19 -6.56
C LEU A 264 -16.45 8.19 -5.10
N ASP A 265 -16.04 9.19 -4.32
CA ASP A 265 -16.45 9.31 -2.92
C ASP A 265 -17.98 9.37 -2.78
N ARG A 266 -18.65 10.21 -3.58
CA ARG A 266 -20.13 10.27 -3.59
C ARG A 266 -20.78 8.96 -3.97
N ALA A 267 -20.23 8.22 -4.93
CA ALA A 267 -20.73 6.91 -5.33
C ALA A 267 -20.60 5.89 -4.19
N ILE A 268 -19.44 5.86 -3.51
CA ILE A 268 -19.19 5.01 -2.34
C ILE A 268 -20.21 5.29 -1.25
N GLN A 269 -20.42 6.56 -0.89
CA GLN A 269 -21.36 6.96 0.15
C GLN A 269 -22.82 6.61 -0.21
N ARG A 270 -23.22 6.79 -1.47
CA ARG A 270 -24.61 6.59 -1.92
C ARG A 270 -25.00 5.12 -2.06
N PHE A 271 -24.15 4.32 -2.69
CA PHE A 271 -24.51 2.96 -3.13
C PHE A 271 -23.94 1.88 -2.21
N LEU A 272 -22.69 2.03 -1.76
CA LEU A 272 -22.02 1.00 -0.97
C LEU A 272 -22.22 1.15 0.53
N ARG A 273 -22.52 2.36 1.01
CA ARG A 273 -22.79 2.69 2.43
C ARG A 273 -21.77 2.01 3.36
N PRO A 274 -20.52 2.50 3.42
CA PRO A 274 -19.39 1.80 4.05
C PRO A 274 -19.62 1.29 5.48
N GLN A 275 -20.54 1.93 6.22
CA GLN A 275 -20.93 1.54 7.58
C GLN A 275 -21.52 0.12 7.69
N ASN A 276 -22.07 -0.41 6.58
CA ASN A 276 -22.69 -1.74 6.53
C ASN A 276 -21.77 -2.79 5.89
N LEU A 277 -20.55 -2.41 5.47
CA LEU A 277 -19.62 -3.32 4.80
C LEU A 277 -18.69 -4.01 5.81
N PRO A 278 -18.25 -5.24 5.51
CA PRO A 278 -17.15 -5.88 6.22
C PRO A 278 -15.90 -4.99 6.20
N HIS A 279 -15.09 -5.03 7.27
CA HIS A 279 -13.87 -4.22 7.37
C HIS A 279 -12.93 -4.44 6.18
N ALA A 280 -12.82 -5.67 5.67
CA ALA A 280 -11.99 -5.97 4.50
C ALA A 280 -12.41 -5.15 3.27
N ASP A 281 -13.70 -5.02 3.00
CA ASP A 281 -14.21 -4.27 1.85
C ASP A 281 -14.03 -2.76 2.05
N VAL A 282 -14.21 -2.27 3.29
CA VAL A 282 -13.92 -0.86 3.63
C VAL A 282 -12.45 -0.52 3.40
N SER A 283 -11.54 -1.42 3.79
CA SER A 283 -10.09 -1.26 3.56
C SER A 283 -9.78 -1.15 2.07
N GLN A 284 -10.37 -2.01 1.23
CA GLN A 284 -10.18 -1.98 -0.23
C GLN A 284 -10.66 -0.66 -0.84
N LEU A 285 -11.80 -0.12 -0.38
CA LEU A 285 -12.32 1.16 -0.86
C LEU A 285 -11.42 2.34 -0.43
N GLN A 286 -10.84 2.29 0.77
CA GLN A 286 -9.87 3.30 1.22
C GLN A 286 -8.60 3.25 0.37
N THR A 287 -8.04 2.05 0.16
CA THR A 287 -6.88 1.84 -0.70
C THR A 287 -7.14 2.32 -2.13
N LEU A 288 -8.34 2.09 -2.68
CA LEU A 288 -8.75 2.63 -3.98
C LEU A 288 -8.68 4.17 -4.02
N LEU A 289 -9.24 4.84 -3.01
CA LEU A 289 -9.26 6.31 -2.95
C LEU A 289 -7.86 6.90 -2.79
N GLU A 290 -7.00 6.29 -1.96
CA GLU A 290 -5.61 6.71 -1.75
C GLU A 290 -4.78 6.55 -3.03
N THR A 291 -4.96 5.43 -3.73
CA THR A 291 -4.31 5.16 -5.01
C THR A 291 -4.76 6.15 -6.07
N ALA A 292 -6.08 6.40 -6.16
CA ALA A 292 -6.64 7.36 -7.08
C ALA A 292 -6.11 8.77 -6.80
N GLN A 293 -6.09 9.21 -5.54
CA GLN A 293 -5.59 10.53 -5.18
C GLN A 293 -4.12 10.72 -5.59
N SER A 294 -3.28 9.71 -5.31
CA SER A 294 -1.86 9.73 -5.68
C SER A 294 -1.66 9.76 -7.20
N HIS A 295 -2.44 8.96 -7.93
CA HIS A 295 -2.40 8.89 -9.39
C HIS A 295 -2.82 10.21 -10.05
N TRP A 296 -3.90 10.84 -9.58
CA TRP A 296 -4.33 12.15 -10.09
C TRP A 296 -3.31 13.24 -9.80
N GLN A 297 -2.71 13.27 -8.60
CA GLN A 297 -1.65 14.21 -8.27
C GLN A 297 -0.45 14.06 -9.20
N LEU A 298 -0.07 12.83 -9.52
CA LEU A 298 1.01 12.54 -10.46
C LEU A 298 0.63 12.98 -11.88
N GLY A 299 -0.59 12.68 -12.33
CA GLY A 299 -1.08 13.08 -13.64
C GLY A 299 -1.06 14.60 -13.85
N TYR A 300 -1.53 15.36 -12.85
CA TYR A 300 -1.47 16.83 -12.90
C TYR A 300 -0.04 17.36 -12.96
N ARG A 301 0.92 16.74 -12.24
CA ARG A 301 2.33 17.14 -12.27
C ARG A 301 3.00 16.84 -13.62
N LEU A 302 2.57 15.77 -14.28
CA LEU A 302 3.06 15.40 -15.61
C LEU A 302 2.33 16.12 -16.75
N GLY A 303 1.32 16.93 -16.44
CA GLY A 303 0.57 17.70 -17.43
C GLY A 303 -0.38 16.85 -18.27
N TRP A 304 -0.80 15.69 -17.79
CA TRP A 304 -1.79 14.85 -18.46
C TRP A 304 -3.17 15.50 -18.45
N ALA A 305 -3.93 15.29 -19.52
CA ALA A 305 -5.33 15.71 -19.57
C ALA A 305 -6.18 14.80 -18.65
N GLU A 306 -7.29 15.33 -18.13
CA GLU A 306 -8.18 14.58 -17.22
C GLU A 306 -8.64 13.21 -17.77
N PRO A 307 -9.03 13.08 -19.06
CA PRO A 307 -9.40 11.78 -19.64
C PRO A 307 -8.22 10.79 -19.70
N GLU A 308 -7.02 11.29 -19.99
CA GLU A 308 -5.80 10.48 -20.02
C GLU A 308 -5.45 9.94 -18.62
N ILE A 309 -5.57 10.77 -17.58
CA ILE A 309 -5.35 10.35 -16.18
C ILE A 309 -6.31 9.22 -15.84
N LEU A 310 -7.60 9.36 -16.19
CA LEU A 310 -8.63 8.38 -15.93
C LEU A 310 -8.36 7.05 -16.64
N ASN A 311 -8.09 7.06 -17.96
CA ASN A 311 -7.86 5.82 -18.72
C ASN A 311 -6.62 5.08 -18.20
N ARG A 312 -5.54 5.82 -17.90
CA ARG A 312 -4.34 5.25 -17.28
C ARG A 312 -4.64 4.67 -15.89
N PHE A 313 -5.49 5.32 -15.10
CA PHE A 313 -5.88 4.82 -13.78
C PHE A 313 -6.63 3.50 -13.88
N VAL A 314 -7.66 3.44 -14.73
CA VAL A 314 -8.45 2.22 -14.95
C VAL A 314 -7.54 1.09 -15.44
N SER A 315 -6.68 1.36 -16.41
CA SER A 315 -5.71 0.38 -16.93
C SER A 315 -4.74 -0.10 -15.84
N LEU A 316 -4.26 0.79 -14.96
CA LEU A 316 -3.37 0.47 -13.85
C LEU A 316 -4.05 -0.46 -12.84
N ILE A 317 -5.31 -0.20 -12.50
CA ILE A 317 -6.06 -1.08 -11.60
C ILE A 317 -6.35 -2.43 -12.28
N HIS A 318 -6.76 -2.45 -13.55
CA HIS A 318 -7.03 -3.68 -14.30
C HIS A 318 -5.80 -4.58 -14.44
N GLN A 319 -4.63 -4.01 -14.66
CA GLN A 319 -3.37 -4.77 -14.76
C GLN A 319 -2.91 -5.33 -13.41
N GLY A 320 -3.56 -4.95 -12.30
CA GLY A 320 -3.18 -5.39 -10.96
C GLY A 320 -1.75 -4.99 -10.60
N THR A 321 -1.26 -3.86 -11.14
CA THR A 321 0.14 -3.46 -11.00
C THR A 321 0.47 -3.29 -9.52
N VAL A 322 1.58 -3.87 -9.06
CA VAL A 322 1.99 -3.86 -7.64
C VAL A 322 2.18 -2.43 -7.11
N ALA A 323 2.48 -1.47 -7.98
CA ALA A 323 2.56 -0.03 -7.67
C ALA A 323 1.21 0.61 -7.30
N ALA A 324 0.08 -0.05 -7.58
CA ALA A 324 -1.27 0.34 -7.18
C ALA A 324 -1.62 -0.13 -5.75
N ASN A 325 -0.68 -0.77 -5.05
CA ASN A 325 -0.82 -1.15 -3.66
C ASN A 325 -0.05 -0.14 -2.80
N PRO A 326 -0.68 0.98 -2.38
CA PRO A 326 -0.03 1.92 -1.48
C PRO A 326 0.23 1.20 -0.15
N LEU A 327 1.45 0.71 0.01
CA LEU A 327 2.00 0.44 1.33
C LEU A 327 2.37 1.81 1.92
N MET A 328 1.44 2.39 2.68
CA MET A 328 1.79 3.29 3.77
C MET A 328 1.11 2.78 5.05
N GLY A 329 1.91 2.15 5.90
CA GLY A 329 1.53 1.84 7.27
C GLY A 329 1.31 3.10 8.10
N ASP A 330 0.49 2.94 9.13
CA ASP A 330 0.23 3.84 10.25
C ASP A 330 -0.55 5.14 9.98
N ARG A 331 -1.87 4.97 9.93
CA ARG A 331 -2.74 5.79 10.79
C ARG A 331 -3.40 4.90 11.84
N PRO A 332 -3.28 5.18 13.16
CA PRO A 332 -4.22 4.61 14.11
C PRO A 332 -5.63 5.05 13.67
N LEU A 333 -6.56 4.09 13.61
CA LEU A 333 -7.97 4.39 13.34
C LEU A 333 -8.39 5.51 14.29
N PRO A 334 -8.84 6.69 13.81
CA PRO A 334 -9.49 7.63 14.70
C PRO A 334 -10.69 6.90 15.29
N LYS A 335 -10.86 6.99 16.62
CA LYS A 335 -12.10 6.55 17.29
C LYS A 335 -13.30 7.06 16.49
N PRO A 336 -14.39 6.29 16.34
CA PRO A 336 -15.51 6.67 15.50
C PRO A 336 -16.06 8.02 15.99
N SER A 337 -15.69 9.07 15.27
CA SER A 337 -16.28 10.39 15.41
C SER A 337 -17.31 10.52 14.30
N PRO A 338 -18.48 11.12 14.59
CA PRO A 338 -19.48 11.36 13.57
C PRO A 338 -18.89 12.30 12.53
N TRP A 339 -18.79 11.81 11.30
CA TRP A 339 -18.30 12.47 10.10
C TRP A 339 -18.53 13.99 10.10
N GLN A 340 -17.47 14.77 10.35
CA GLN A 340 -17.50 16.19 10.04
C GLN A 340 -17.43 16.35 8.52
N VAL A 341 -18.55 16.82 7.97
CA VAL A 341 -18.72 17.25 6.59
C VAL A 341 -17.60 18.23 6.23
N PHE A 342 -16.69 17.83 5.34
CA PHE A 342 -15.82 18.80 4.65
C PHE A 342 -16.68 19.59 3.66
N SER A 343 -17.32 20.65 4.14
CA SER A 343 -17.82 21.71 3.27
C SER A 343 -16.63 22.58 2.87
N SER A 344 -16.06 22.33 1.69
CA SER A 344 -15.20 23.31 1.04
C SER A 344 -16.07 24.20 0.16
N THR A 345 -16.69 25.21 0.77
CA THR A 345 -17.06 26.42 0.04
C THR A 345 -15.83 27.32 0.04
N ALA A 346 -14.83 26.99 -0.78
CA ALA A 346 -13.73 27.91 -1.07
C ALA A 346 -14.15 28.77 -2.27
N ALA A 347 -14.62 29.98 -1.96
CA ALA A 347 -14.84 31.02 -2.93
C ALA A 347 -13.57 31.29 -3.74
N ILE A 348 -13.75 31.50 -5.03
CA ILE A 348 -12.74 31.95 -5.98
C ILE A 348 -12.18 33.28 -5.47
N ALA A 349 -10.89 33.32 -5.14
CA ALA A 349 -10.13 34.56 -4.96
C ALA A 349 -8.87 34.49 -5.83
N SER A 350 -8.65 35.58 -6.56
CA SER A 350 -7.61 35.82 -7.57
C SER A 350 -6.17 35.69 -7.05
N PRO A 351 -5.17 35.53 -7.95
CA PRO A 351 -3.82 35.18 -7.58
C PRO A 351 -2.95 36.43 -7.40
N THR A 352 -2.89 36.98 -6.19
CA THR A 352 -1.80 37.88 -5.77
C THR A 352 -1.68 37.81 -4.25
N ASP A 353 -0.44 37.62 -3.77
CA ASP A 353 0.02 37.68 -2.37
C ASP A 353 -0.14 36.41 -1.50
N PHE A 354 0.85 35.52 -1.56
CA PHE A 354 1.14 34.55 -0.50
C PHE A 354 2.32 35.06 0.35
N SER A 355 2.01 35.67 1.49
CA SER A 355 2.94 35.89 2.60
C SER A 355 2.93 34.69 3.55
N PHE A 356 4.13 34.21 3.91
CA PHE A 356 4.36 33.08 4.83
C PHE A 356 3.71 33.30 6.21
N GLY A 357 2.76 32.45 6.57
CA GLY A 357 2.18 32.33 7.90
C GLY A 357 2.65 31.05 8.60
N SER A 358 3.38 31.24 9.69
CA SER A 358 3.90 30.24 10.63
C SER A 358 2.80 29.38 11.28
N ILE A 359 2.97 28.05 11.29
CA ILE A 359 2.11 27.11 12.01
C ILE A 359 2.80 26.70 13.32
N LEU A 360 2.09 26.97 14.42
CA LEU A 360 2.39 26.53 15.78
C LEU A 360 2.18 25.02 15.92
N VAL A 361 3.21 24.31 16.40
CA VAL A 361 3.13 22.88 16.78
C VAL A 361 2.86 22.80 18.29
N PRO A 362 1.84 22.05 18.76
CA PRO A 362 1.63 21.83 20.18
C PRO A 362 2.64 20.82 20.73
N THR A 363 3.38 21.23 21.75
CA THR A 363 4.29 20.40 22.53
C THR A 363 3.50 19.48 23.47
N TYR A 364 3.69 18.16 23.36
CA TYR A 364 3.41 17.21 24.44
C TYR A 364 4.75 16.74 25.02
N GLY A 365 4.97 17.05 26.30
CA GLY A 365 6.19 16.72 27.03
C GLY A 365 6.07 15.49 27.93
N ARG A 366 7.25 15.03 28.35
CA ARG A 366 7.61 14.05 29.42
C ARG A 366 7.49 12.57 29.02
N LYS A 367 8.47 11.69 29.24
CA LYS A 367 9.78 11.64 29.94
C LYS A 367 10.56 10.52 29.20
N GLY A 368 11.83 10.62 28.84
CA GLY A 368 13.00 10.62 29.72
C GLY A 368 13.91 9.48 29.28
N GLY A 369 15.07 9.81 28.69
CA GLY A 369 16.09 8.85 28.25
C GLY A 369 17.37 9.60 27.89
N VAL A 370 18.44 9.30 28.62
CA VAL A 370 19.68 10.06 28.76
C VAL A 370 20.46 10.14 27.44
N LEU A 371 20.77 11.36 26.97
CA LEU A 371 21.81 11.59 25.95
C LEU A 371 23.10 11.98 26.69
N CYS A 372 24.11 11.10 26.67
CA CYS A 372 25.46 11.46 27.12
C CYS A 372 26.09 12.39 26.08
N SER A 373 26.39 13.63 26.50
CA SER A 373 27.25 14.57 25.79
C SER A 373 28.71 14.31 26.12
N MET A 374 29.59 14.32 25.12
CA MET A 374 30.95 14.85 25.28
C MET A 374 31.33 15.65 24.02
N GLY A 375 31.67 16.93 24.22
CA GLY A 375 32.44 17.76 23.27
C GLY A 375 33.90 17.30 23.23
N HIS A 376 34.78 17.73 22.32
CA HIS A 376 34.96 19.01 21.64
C HIS A 376 35.76 18.78 20.31
N PRO A 377 36.12 19.81 19.51
CA PRO A 377 36.15 19.75 18.05
C PRO A 377 37.58 19.55 17.48
N CYS A 378 37.70 18.97 16.29
CA CYS A 378 38.83 19.25 15.39
C CYS A 378 38.52 18.93 13.92
N SER A 379 38.83 19.94 13.09
CA SER A 379 39.24 19.90 11.68
C SER A 379 38.37 19.18 10.63
N SER A 380 37.76 20.01 9.79
CA SER A 380 37.63 19.87 8.32
C SER A 380 37.93 18.50 7.71
N GLY A 381 36.88 17.76 7.39
CA GLY A 381 36.91 16.62 6.47
C GLY A 381 35.49 16.33 6.01
N HIS A 382 35.24 16.42 4.70
CA HIS A 382 33.97 16.02 4.10
C HIS A 382 33.86 14.50 4.22
N GLY A 383 33.02 14.00 5.14
CA GLY A 383 32.75 12.57 5.31
C GLY A 383 31.31 12.26 4.90
N MET A 384 31.09 11.79 3.68
CA MET A 384 29.90 11.00 3.31
C MET A 384 30.03 9.62 3.94
N ALA A 385 28.98 8.93 4.38
CA ALA A 385 29.10 7.54 4.83
C ALA A 385 27.99 6.59 4.30
N VAL A 386 28.34 5.34 3.92
CA VAL A 386 27.46 4.32 3.28
C VAL A 386 27.75 2.92 3.83
N LEU A 387 26.92 2.29 4.64
CA LEU A 387 27.39 1.11 5.39
C LEU A 387 27.41 -0.24 4.63
N GLY A 388 28.52 -1.03 4.56
CA GLY A 388 28.55 -2.27 3.75
C GLY A 388 29.73 -3.25 3.93
N TRP A 389 29.45 -4.48 4.42
CA TRP A 389 30.21 -5.64 5.03
C TRP A 389 31.42 -6.33 4.31
N HIS A 390 32.48 -6.76 5.04
CA HIS A 390 33.36 -7.94 4.75
C HIS A 390 34.38 -8.31 5.90
N PRO A 391 35.16 -9.43 5.87
CA PRO A 391 35.58 -10.19 7.06
C PRO A 391 37.06 -9.97 7.44
N ALA A 392 37.39 -10.14 8.71
CA ALA A 392 38.74 -9.90 9.22
C ALA A 392 39.76 -10.98 8.80
N VAL A 393 40.89 -10.54 8.25
CA VAL A 393 42.19 -11.25 8.26
C VAL A 393 42.88 -10.95 9.59
N PRO A 394 43.47 -11.91 10.32
CA PRO A 394 44.09 -11.63 11.60
C PRO A 394 45.50 -11.08 11.39
N LEU A 395 45.79 -9.88 11.89
CA LEU A 395 47.16 -9.35 12.00
C LEU A 395 47.49 -9.01 13.44
N GLY A 396 48.67 -9.48 13.86
CA GLY A 396 49.11 -9.60 15.24
C GLY A 396 49.28 -8.29 16.00
N ASN A 397 49.25 -8.45 17.32
CA ASN A 397 49.63 -7.49 18.35
C ASN A 397 50.84 -6.61 17.98
N PRO A 398 50.78 -5.33 18.37
CA PRO A 398 51.93 -4.70 18.98
C PRO A 398 51.56 -4.06 20.32
N THR A 399 52.02 -4.69 21.40
CA THR A 399 52.23 -4.04 22.69
C THR A 399 53.47 -3.13 22.61
N ALA A 400 53.28 -1.83 22.77
CA ALA A 400 54.33 -0.89 23.22
C ALA A 400 53.61 0.30 23.89
N ALA A 401 53.53 0.31 25.21
CA ALA A 401 54.49 0.93 26.11
C ALA A 401 54.38 2.47 26.13
N ILE A 402 53.65 2.93 27.15
CA ILE A 402 53.52 4.30 27.62
C ILE A 402 54.86 4.76 28.22
N THR A 403 55.32 5.97 27.89
CA THR A 403 56.09 6.81 28.83
C THR A 403 55.96 8.29 28.44
N PRO A 404 55.89 9.22 29.42
CA PRO A 404 55.40 10.58 29.17
C PRO A 404 56.53 11.60 29.00
N LEU A 405 56.29 12.58 28.13
CA LEU A 405 56.45 14.03 28.38
C LEU A 405 55.83 14.82 27.22
#